data_AF-A0AAV0KYY6-F1
#
_entry.id   AF-A0AAV0KYY6-F1
#
_cell.length_a   1.000
_cell.length_b   1.000
_cell.length_c   1.000
_cell.angle_alpha   90.00
_cell.angle_beta   90.00
_cell.angle_gamma   90.00
#
_symmetry.space_group_name_H-M   'P 1'
#
loop_
_entity.id
_entity.type
_entity.pdbx_description
1 polymer ?
#
loop_
_entity_poly.entity_id
_entity_poly.type
_entity_poly.pdbx_seq_one_letter_code
_entity_poly.pdbx_strand_id
1 'polypeptide(L)'
;MLRLAANKCLGRAAASPSSSRSVATRFYHEYVIDHFNNPRNVGSFDKNDPAVGTGLVGAPAYGDVMKLQIRVDEKTGEIVDARFKTFGCGSAIASSSVASLVVLLSPFRHRFPLRKKAVVCLLRLLK
;
A
#
# COMPACT_ATOMS: atom_id res chain seq x y z
N MET A 1 0.12 41.93 -65.13
CA MET A 1 -0.76 40.87 -64.60
C MET A 1 0.09 40.06 -63.60
N LEU A 2 0.00 40.08 -62.27
CA LEU A 2 -0.88 40.66 -61.26
C LEU A 2 -0.04 40.71 -59.94
N ARG A 3 -0.04 41.87 -59.25
CA ARG A 3 -0.15 42.10 -57.78
C ARG A 3 0.81 41.36 -56.81
N LEU A 4 1.68 42.10 -56.10
CA LEU A 4 1.55 42.56 -54.69
C LEU A 4 1.36 41.37 -53.71
N ALA A 5 2.19 41.14 -52.69
CA ALA A 5 2.46 42.09 -51.61
C ALA A 5 3.70 41.72 -50.79
N ALA A 6 4.33 42.78 -50.27
CA ALA A 6 5.44 42.77 -49.35
C ALA A 6 5.02 42.45 -47.91
N ASN A 7 6.05 42.16 -47.12
CA ASN A 7 6.26 42.46 -45.71
C ASN A 7 5.89 41.45 -44.62
N LYS A 8 6.89 41.32 -43.73
CA LYS A 8 6.85 41.02 -42.30
C LYS A 8 6.43 39.61 -41.92
N CYS A 9 7.37 38.88 -41.32
CA CYS A 9 7.37 38.79 -39.87
C CYS A 9 8.75 38.40 -39.34
N LEU A 10 9.41 39.39 -38.74
CA LEU A 10 10.48 39.20 -37.77
C LEU A 10 10.05 38.20 -36.70
N GLY A 11 11.01 37.38 -36.29
CA GLY A 11 10.85 36.43 -35.21
C GLY A 11 10.24 37.06 -33.95
N ARG A 12 9.21 36.40 -33.45
CA ARG A 12 8.81 36.40 -32.05
C ARG A 12 8.17 35.05 -31.79
N ALA A 13 8.97 34.11 -31.30
CA ALA A 13 8.45 32.95 -30.61
C ALA A 13 7.71 33.49 -29.38
N ALA A 14 6.38 33.56 -29.45
CA ALA A 14 5.56 33.80 -28.28
C ALA A 14 5.65 32.53 -27.42
N ALA A 15 6.50 32.58 -26.40
CA ALA A 15 6.49 31.61 -25.31
C ALA A 15 5.06 31.57 -24.75
N SER A 16 4.41 30.41 -24.83
CA SER A 16 3.20 30.16 -24.08
C SER A 16 3.52 30.35 -22.59
N PRO A 17 2.65 30.99 -21.79
CA PRO A 17 2.83 31.00 -20.36
C PRO A 17 2.75 29.55 -19.92
N SER A 18 3.90 28.96 -19.57
CA SER A 18 3.95 27.73 -18.82
C SER A 18 3.25 28.05 -17.51
N SER A 19 1.96 27.70 -17.41
CA SER A 19 1.25 27.81 -16.15
C SER A 19 2.10 27.02 -15.17
N SER A 20 2.69 27.72 -14.20
CA SER A 20 3.33 27.07 -13.07
C SER A 20 2.27 26.18 -12.45
N ARG A 21 2.27 24.89 -12.81
CA ARG A 21 1.49 23.88 -12.12
C ARG A 21 2.07 23.92 -10.72
N SER A 22 1.41 24.64 -9.83
CA SER A 22 1.61 24.55 -8.40
C SER A 22 1.49 23.06 -8.09
N VAL A 23 2.63 22.41 -7.90
CA VAL A 23 2.69 21.02 -7.46
C VAL A 23 2.05 21.09 -6.08
N ALA A 24 0.78 20.71 -6.00
CA ALA A 24 0.10 20.61 -4.72
C ALA A 24 0.89 19.58 -3.93
N THR A 25 1.68 20.05 -2.96
CA THR A 25 2.39 19.19 -2.02
C THR A 25 1.31 18.40 -1.30
N ARG A 26 1.16 17.13 -1.69
CA ARG A 26 0.21 16.23 -1.03
C ARG A 26 0.82 15.85 0.31
N PHE A 27 0.31 16.46 1.37
CA PHE A 27 0.64 16.06 2.72
C PHE A 27 -0.10 14.76 3.03
N TYR A 28 0.65 13.72 3.40
CA TYR A 28 0.07 12.53 4.01
C TYR A 28 -0.31 12.85 5.45
N HIS A 29 -1.34 12.18 5.96
CA HIS A 29 -1.73 12.30 7.37
C HIS A 29 -0.56 11.85 8.26
N GLU A 30 -0.33 12.55 9.38
CA GLU A 30 0.80 12.29 10.28
C GLU A 30 0.89 10.83 10.73
N TYR A 31 -0.26 10.20 10.98
CA TYR A 31 -0.32 8.78 11.34
C TYR A 31 0.19 7.84 10.24
N VAL A 32 -0.04 8.16 8.96
CA VAL A 32 0.47 7.34 7.84
C VAL A 32 1.99 7.45 7.79
N ILE A 33 2.52 8.64 8.05
CA ILE A 33 3.95 8.91 8.09
C ILE A 33 4.60 8.17 9.28
N ASP A 34 3.97 8.18 10.46
CA ASP A 34 4.42 7.41 11.63
C ASP A 34 4.52 5.91 11.31
N HIS A 35 3.47 5.33 10.70
CA HIS A 35 3.43 3.90 10.37
C HIS A 35 4.39 3.53 9.24
N PHE A 36 4.79 4.50 8.41
CA PHE A 36 5.82 4.30 7.40
C PHE A 36 7.23 4.30 8.02
N ASN A 37 7.52 5.27 8.90
CA ASN A 37 8.84 5.42 9.53
C ASN A 37 9.09 4.36 10.62
N ASN A 38 8.06 4.02 11.39
CA ASN A 38 8.11 3.05 12.47
C ASN A 38 6.98 2.02 12.33
N PRO A 39 7.06 1.12 11.33
CA PRO A 39 6.06 0.09 11.12
C PRO A 39 6.03 -0.88 12.31
N ARG A 40 4.85 -1.00 12.93
CA ARG A 40 4.60 -1.95 14.03
C ARG A 40 4.48 -3.37 13.46
N ASN A 41 4.85 -4.41 14.22
CA ASN A 41 4.63 -5.83 13.87
C ASN A 41 5.34 -6.32 12.58
N VAL A 42 6.48 -5.72 12.22
CA VAL A 42 7.32 -6.22 11.12
C VAL A 42 8.05 -7.49 11.53
N GLY A 43 7.99 -8.52 10.68
CA GLY A 43 8.76 -9.73 10.87
C GLY A 43 8.18 -10.93 10.14
N SER A 44 8.63 -12.11 10.55
CA SER A 44 8.11 -13.38 10.06
C SER A 44 8.13 -14.43 11.15
N PHE A 45 7.21 -15.38 11.04
CA PHE A 45 7.19 -16.60 11.83
C PHE A 45 7.82 -17.77 11.05
N ASP A 46 8.08 -18.85 11.77
CA ASP A 46 8.44 -20.13 11.17
C ASP A 46 7.32 -20.60 10.22
N LYS A 47 7.72 -21.19 9.09
CA LYS A 47 6.79 -21.74 8.10
C LYS A 47 6.26 -23.12 8.51
N ASN A 48 6.96 -23.80 9.41
CA ASN A 48 6.65 -25.16 9.83
C ASN A 48 5.69 -25.22 11.02
N ASP A 49 5.39 -24.09 11.65
CA ASP A 49 4.44 -24.04 12.76
C ASP A 49 2.99 -24.23 12.25
N PRO A 50 2.28 -25.29 12.67
CA PRO A 50 0.90 -25.55 12.24
C PRO A 50 -0.09 -24.48 12.69
N ALA A 51 0.21 -23.73 13.75
CA ALA A 51 -0.61 -22.62 14.24
C ALA A 51 -0.50 -21.36 13.36
N VAL A 52 0.48 -21.29 12.45
CA VAL A 52 0.73 -20.12 11.61
C VAL A 52 0.02 -20.24 10.26
N GLY A 53 -0.86 -19.27 9.97
CA GLY A 53 -1.43 -19.06 8.65
C GLY A 53 -0.59 -18.06 7.86
N THR A 54 -0.13 -18.42 6.65
CA THR A 54 0.61 -17.51 5.76
C THR A 54 -0.22 -17.16 4.54
N GLY A 55 -0.36 -15.86 4.25
CA GLY A 55 -0.91 -15.33 3.01
C GLY A 55 0.16 -14.57 2.24
N LEU A 56 0.39 -14.95 0.98
CA LEU A 56 1.27 -14.25 0.06
C LEU A 56 0.42 -13.67 -1.08
N VAL A 57 0.53 -12.36 -1.33
CA VAL A 57 -0.18 -11.69 -2.45
C VAL A 57 0.76 -10.71 -3.15
N GLY A 58 0.84 -10.85 -4.46
CA GLY A 58 1.63 -9.99 -5.33
C GLY A 58 2.34 -10.77 -6.42
N ALA A 59 2.79 -10.05 -7.45
CA ALA A 59 3.60 -10.60 -8.52
C ALA A 59 5.06 -10.18 -8.28
N PRO A 60 5.99 -11.14 -8.09
CA PRO A 60 7.39 -10.81 -7.84
C PRO A 60 8.08 -10.07 -9.00
N ALA A 61 7.52 -10.16 -10.21
CA ALA A 61 8.02 -9.45 -11.39
C ALA A 61 7.94 -7.92 -11.27
N TYR A 62 7.01 -7.38 -10.48
CA TYR A 62 6.77 -5.93 -10.34
C TYR A 62 7.31 -5.34 -9.04
N GLY A 63 7.94 -6.14 -8.18
CA GLY A 63 8.49 -5.69 -6.90
C GLY A 63 7.46 -5.48 -5.78
N ASP A 64 6.16 -5.52 -6.08
CA ASP A 64 5.09 -5.40 -5.10
C ASP A 64 4.68 -6.78 -4.56
N VAL A 65 5.32 -7.22 -3.49
CA VAL A 65 5.03 -8.51 -2.83
C VAL A 65 4.75 -8.29 -1.36
N MET A 66 3.58 -8.76 -0.91
CA MET A 66 3.18 -8.70 0.49
C MET A 66 2.98 -10.10 1.04
N LYS A 67 3.59 -10.35 2.20
CA LYS A 67 3.46 -11.56 2.99
C LYS A 67 2.91 -11.19 4.37
N LEU A 68 1.76 -11.72 4.72
CA LEU A 68 1.16 -11.59 6.06
C LEU A 68 1.08 -12.97 6.69
N GLN A 69 1.51 -13.05 7.93
CA GLN A 69 1.46 -14.26 8.73
C GLN A 69 0.71 -13.98 10.02
N ILE A 70 -0.25 -14.84 10.34
CA ILE A 70 -1.00 -14.77 11.59
C ILE A 70 -0.79 -16.05 12.37
N ARG A 71 -0.68 -15.93 13.69
CA ARG A 71 -0.67 -17.06 14.61
C ARG A 71 -2.06 -17.18 15.23
N VAL A 72 -2.66 -18.35 15.09
CA VAL A 72 -4.00 -18.63 15.60
C VAL A 72 -3.90 -19.67 16.71
N ASP A 73 -4.55 -19.42 17.84
CA ASP A 73 -4.72 -20.44 18.88
C ASP A 73 -5.85 -21.39 18.47
N GLU A 74 -5.54 -22.68 18.36
CA GLU A 74 -6.47 -23.71 17.91
C GLU A 74 -7.61 -23.97 18.90
N LYS A 75 -7.39 -23.68 20.19
CA LYS A 75 -8.39 -23.93 21.24
C LYS A 75 -9.49 -22.87 21.26
N THR A 76 -9.11 -21.62 21.05
CA THR A 76 -10.01 -20.45 21.13
C THR A 76 -10.42 -19.94 19.74
N GLY A 77 -9.69 -20.32 18.69
CA GLY A 77 -9.84 -19.79 17.34
C GLY A 77 -9.43 -18.33 17.21
N GLU A 78 -8.70 -17.78 18.18
CA GLU A 78 -8.30 -16.38 18.25
C GLU A 78 -6.94 -16.13 17.58
N ILE A 79 -6.77 -14.94 17.01
CA ILE A 79 -5.49 -14.49 16.48
C ILE A 79 -4.67 -13.93 17.64
N VAL A 80 -3.55 -14.59 17.95
CA VAL A 80 -2.67 -14.24 19.07
C VAL A 80 -1.63 -13.20 18.64
N ASP A 81 -1.08 -13.36 17.44
CA ASP A 81 -0.08 -12.43 16.89
C ASP A 81 -0.21 -12.37 15.36
N ALA A 82 0.16 -11.24 14.79
CA ALA A 82 0.15 -11.00 13.36
C ALA A 82 1.44 -10.26 12.98
N ARG A 83 2.14 -10.78 11.98
CA ARG A 83 3.37 -10.17 11.45
C ARG A 83 3.30 -10.06 9.95
N PHE A 84 3.82 -8.96 9.42
CA PHE A 84 3.87 -8.75 7.98
C PHE A 84 5.28 -8.45 7.50
N LYS A 85 5.48 -8.74 6.22
CA LYS A 85 6.63 -8.36 5.43
C LYS A 85 6.13 -7.94 4.06
N THR A 86 6.33 -6.68 3.70
CA THR A 86 5.89 -6.13 2.42
C THR A 86 7.06 -5.46 1.73
N PHE A 87 7.10 -5.60 0.41
CA PHE A 87 8.09 -5.01 -0.47
C PHE A 87 7.35 -4.13 -1.48
N GLY A 88 7.87 -2.92 -1.70
CA GLY A 88 7.32 -1.97 -2.67
C GLY A 88 6.85 -0.65 -2.03
N CYS A 89 5.69 -0.16 -2.49
CA CYS A 89 5.18 1.18 -2.21
C CYS A 89 5.03 1.50 -0.71
N GLY A 90 5.50 2.67 -0.27
CA GLY A 90 5.41 3.13 1.12
C GLY A 90 3.98 3.22 1.66
N SER A 91 3.00 3.50 0.80
CA SER A 91 1.58 3.48 1.15
C SER A 91 1.10 2.10 1.58
N ALA A 92 1.64 1.04 0.96
CA ALA A 92 1.31 -0.34 1.31
C ALA A 92 1.93 -0.72 2.67
N ILE A 93 3.13 -0.22 3.00
CA ILE A 93 3.78 -0.43 4.30
C ILE A 93 2.92 0.18 5.41
N ALA A 94 2.53 1.45 5.27
CA ALA A 94 1.71 2.13 6.27
C ALA A 94 0.36 1.43 6.46
N SER A 95 -0.31 1.06 5.37
CA SER A 95 -1.60 0.36 5.41
C SER A 95 -1.48 -1.03 6.07
N SER A 96 -0.38 -1.75 5.80
CA SER A 96 -0.13 -3.07 6.40
C SER A 96 0.11 -2.99 7.90
N SER A 97 0.81 -1.94 8.35
CA SER A 97 1.05 -1.72 9.77
C SER A 97 -0.26 -1.49 10.52
N VAL A 98 -1.13 -0.63 10.00
CA VAL A 98 -2.47 -0.41 10.56
C VAL A 98 -3.29 -1.70 10.53
N ALA A 99 -3.29 -2.41 9.40
CA ALA A 99 -4.05 -3.65 9.26
C ALA A 99 -3.63 -4.71 10.28
N SER A 100 -2.33 -4.88 10.52
CA SER A 100 -1.83 -5.84 11.52
C SER A 100 -2.30 -5.51 12.94
N LEU A 101 -2.36 -4.24 13.29
CA LEU A 101 -2.87 -3.77 14.58
C LEU A 101 -4.38 -3.95 14.70
N VAL A 102 -5.15 -3.64 13.65
CA VAL A 102 -6.60 -3.84 13.63
C VAL A 102 -6.96 -5.32 13.75
N VAL A 103 -6.21 -6.21 13.10
CA VAL A 103 -6.42 -7.66 13.19
C VAL A 103 -6.27 -8.16 14.62
N LEU A 104 -5.31 -7.63 15.39
CA LEU A 104 -5.10 -7.98 16.78
C LEU A 104 -6.12 -7.35 17.74
N LEU A 105 -6.60 -6.15 17.41
CA LEU A 105 -7.53 -5.40 18.25
C LEU A 105 -9.01 -5.73 18.00
N SER A 106 -9.34 -6.51 16.98
CA SER A 106 -10.73 -6.74 16.59
C SER A 106 -11.48 -7.66 17.59
N PRO A 107 -12.46 -7.16 18.39
CA PRO A 107 -13.47 -8.00 19.04
C PRO A 107 -14.52 -8.52 18.02
N PHE A 108 -14.41 -8.10 16.76
CA PHE A 108 -15.32 -8.38 15.65
C PHE A 108 -15.16 -9.81 15.11
N ARG A 109 -15.30 -10.79 16.01
CA ARG A 109 -15.19 -12.24 15.75
C ARG A 109 -16.29 -12.78 14.82
N HIS A 110 -17.33 -11.99 14.55
CA HIS A 110 -18.56 -12.47 13.92
C HIS A 110 -18.71 -12.13 12.43
N ARG A 111 -18.00 -11.13 11.89
CA ARG A 111 -18.22 -10.66 10.50
C ARG A 111 -17.27 -11.27 9.48
N PHE A 112 -16.11 -11.74 9.90
CA PHE A 112 -15.21 -12.50 9.04
C PHE A 112 -14.87 -13.80 9.73
N PRO A 113 -15.16 -14.97 9.13
CA PRO A 113 -14.57 -16.21 9.60
C PRO A 113 -13.08 -16.08 9.34
N LEU A 114 -12.31 -15.64 10.34
CA LEU A 114 -10.85 -15.51 10.31
C LEU A 114 -10.21 -16.91 10.34
N ARG A 115 -10.65 -17.79 9.45
CA ARG A 115 -9.91 -18.98 9.06
C ARG A 115 -8.70 -18.51 8.26
N LYS A 116 -7.62 -19.29 8.23
CA LYS A 116 -6.34 -18.99 7.52
C LYS A 116 -6.51 -18.39 6.09
N LYS A 117 -7.65 -18.61 5.43
CA LYS A 117 -8.05 -18.04 4.13
C LYS A 117 -8.42 -16.54 4.15
N ALA A 118 -8.87 -15.98 5.28
CA ALA A 118 -9.24 -14.57 5.39
C ALA A 118 -8.05 -13.62 5.21
N VAL A 119 -6.84 -14.09 5.53
CA VAL A 119 -5.57 -13.37 5.36
C VAL A 119 -5.36 -12.93 3.91
N VAL A 120 -5.64 -13.84 2.95
CA VAL A 120 -5.52 -13.52 1.51
C VAL A 120 -6.59 -12.52 1.09
N CYS A 121 -7.79 -12.61 1.67
CA CYS A 121 -8.87 -11.68 1.37
C CYS A 121 -8.52 -10.26 1.84
N LEU A 122 -7.97 -10.13 3.05
CA LEU A 122 -7.48 -8.86 3.58
C LEU A 122 -6.31 -8.30 2.74
N LEU A 123 -5.38 -9.17 2.31
CA LEU A 123 -4.27 -8.76 1.45
C LEU A 123 -4.72 -8.25 0.08
N ARG A 124 -5.83 -8.76 -0.47
CA ARG A 124 -6.39 -8.28 -1.73
C ARG A 124 -7.07 -6.91 -1.61
N LEU A 125 -7.57 -6.55 -0.42
CA LEU A 125 -8.18 -5.24 -0.17
C LEU A 125 -7.15 -4.13 0.06
N LEU A 126 -5.93 -4.51 0.44
CA LEU A 126 -4.84 -3.59 0.77
C LEU A 126 -3.89 -3.31 -0.40
N LYS A 127 -4.13 -3.92 -1.57
CA LYS A 127 -3.27 -3.85 -2.76
C LYS A 127 -4.01 -3.23 -3.94
#